data_AF-A0A934M624-F1
#
_entry.id   AF-A0A934M624-F1
#
_cell.length_a   1.000
_cell.length_b   1.000
_cell.length_c   1.000
_cell.angle_alpha   90.00
_cell.angle_beta   90.00
_cell.angle_gamma   90.00
#
_symmetry.space_group_name_H-M   'P 1'
#
loop_
_entity.id
_entity.type
_entity.pdbx_description
1 polymer ?
#
loop_
_entity_poly.entity_id
_entity_poly.type
_entity_poly.pdbx_seq_one_letter_code
_entity_poly.pdbx_strand_id
1 'polypeptide(L)' 'MNSINNMKKHQNYVEKMETSKTKTELAKELGINIPKDGYWGDIPSRVCGTVGGAIGGNMVKSAIEQYEKNLVEKTKK' A
#
# COMPACT_ATOMS: atom_id res chain seq x y z
N MET A 1 15.48 -0.57 -24.76
CA MET A 1 15.14 0.72 -24.12
C MET A 1 13.76 0.74 -23.44
N ASN A 2 12.69 0.19 -24.04
CA ASN A 2 11.32 0.28 -23.48
C ASN A 2 11.04 -0.58 -22.23
N SER A 3 11.70 -1.73 -22.04
CA SER A 3 11.47 -2.58 -20.85
C SER A 3 12.04 -1.99 -19.55
N ILE A 4 13.21 -1.32 -19.62
CA ILE A 4 13.86 -0.74 -18.44
C ILE A 4 13.03 0.42 -17.88
N ASN A 5 12.44 1.24 -18.76
CA ASN A 5 11.59 2.36 -18.35
C ASN A 5 10.26 1.89 -17.71
N ASN A 6 9.67 0.80 -18.21
CA ASN A 6 8.48 0.22 -17.59
C ASN A 6 8.77 -0.42 -16.23
N MET A 7 9.93 -1.07 -16.08
CA MET A 7 10.34 -1.68 -14.81
C MET A 7 10.61 -0.62 -13.73
N LYS A 8 11.29 0.48 -14.07
CA LYS A 8 11.49 1.62 -13.17
C LYS A 8 10.18 2.29 -12.75
N LYS A 9 9.23 2.42 -13.68
CA LYS A 9 7.89 2.96 -13.39
C LYS A 9 7.11 2.04 -12.44
N HIS A 10 7.20 0.72 -12.63
CA HIS A 10 6.58 -0.26 -11.74
C HIS A 10 7.21 -0.25 -10.34
N GLN A 11 8.54 -0.15 -10.24
CA GLN A 11 9.22 -0.02 -8.95
C GLN A 11 8.77 1.23 -8.19
N ASN A 12 8.74 2.39 -8.85
CA ASN A 12 8.26 3.63 -8.21
C ASN A 12 6.79 3.56 -7.78
N TYR A 13 5.96 2.80 -8.51
CA TYR A 13 4.56 2.58 -8.17
C TYR A 13 4.38 1.71 -6.92
N VAL A 14 5.18 0.65 -6.80
CA VAL A 14 5.17 -0.24 -5.62
C VAL A 14 5.74 0.49 -4.39
N GLU A 15 6.78 1.30 -4.57
CA GLU A 15 7.38 2.09 -3.49
C GLU A 15 6.35 3.03 -2.85
N LYS A 16 5.56 3.75 -3.66
CA LYS A 16 4.46 4.61 -3.17
C LYS A 16 3.42 3.85 -2.35
N MET A 17 3.11 2.61 -2.74
CA MET A 17 2.18 1.75 -2.01
C MET A 17 2.70 1.34 -0.64
N GLU A 18 3.99 1.08 -0.53
CA GLU A 18 4.62 0.68 0.73
C GLU A 18 4.84 1.86 1.68
N THR A 19 5.14 3.06 1.15
CA THR A 19 5.39 4.25 1.99
C THR A 19 4.10 4.90 2.49
N SER A 20 3.00 4.77 1.74
CA SER A 20 1.73 5.37 2.09
C SER A 20 1.09 4.72 3.33
N LYS A 21 0.65 5.55 4.28
CA LYS A 21 0.01 5.07 5.53
C LYS A 21 -1.50 5.12 5.48
N THR A 22 -2.06 5.93 4.58
CA THR A 22 -3.51 6.13 4.48
C THR A 22 -4.00 5.93 3.05
N LYS A 23 -5.23 5.41 2.92
CA LYS A 23 -5.88 5.18 1.62
C LYS A 23 -5.99 6.47 0.81
N THR A 24 -6.26 7.58 1.48
CA THR A 24 -6.45 8.90 0.86
C THR A 24 -5.14 9.45 0.30
N GLU A 25 -4.05 9.32 1.05
CA GLU A 25 -2.73 9.76 0.62
C GLU A 25 -2.21 8.89 -0.54
N LEU A 26 -2.35 7.57 -0.42
CA LEU A 26 -2.01 6.64 -1.51
C LEU A 26 -2.79 6.96 -2.79
N ALA A 27 -4.10 7.16 -2.68
CA ALA A 27 -4.91 7.49 -3.84
C ALA A 27 -4.46 8.80 -4.49
N LYS A 28 -4.10 9.81 -3.70
CA LYS A 28 -3.54 11.07 -4.21
C LYS A 28 -2.19 10.87 -4.92
N GLU A 29 -1.28 10.08 -4.35
CA GLU A 29 0.05 9.80 -4.93
C GLU A 29 0.00 8.98 -6.24
N LEU A 30 -1.02 8.13 -6.36
CA LEU A 30 -1.30 7.34 -7.55
C LEU A 30 -2.13 8.10 -8.59
N GLY A 31 -2.55 9.34 -8.28
CA GLY A 31 -3.39 10.16 -9.17
C GLY A 31 -4.81 9.63 -9.32
N ILE A 32 -5.29 8.86 -8.34
CA ILE A 32 -6.65 8.32 -8.29
C ILE A 32 -7.57 9.40 -7.73
N ASN A 33 -8.67 9.65 -8.43
CA ASN A 33 -9.65 10.62 -7.98
C ASN A 33 -10.47 10.04 -6.82
N ILE A 34 -10.42 10.69 -5.67
CA ILE A 34 -11.09 10.22 -4.45
C ILE A 34 -12.52 10.81 -4.45
N PRO A 35 -13.57 10.01 -4.27
CA PRO A 35 -14.94 10.50 -4.22
C PRO A 35 -15.09 11.37 -2.97
N LYS A 36 -15.65 12.58 -3.11
CA LYS A 36 -15.79 13.54 -1.99
C LYS A 36 -16.75 13.04 -0.90
N ASP A 37 -17.69 12.22 -1.33
CA ASP A 37 -18.67 11.46 -0.58
C ASP A 37 -18.10 10.21 0.09
N GLY A 38 -16.84 9.84 -0.22
CA GLY A 38 -16.16 8.71 0.38
C GLY A 38 -16.66 7.33 -0.08
N TYR A 39 -17.56 7.28 -1.06
CA TYR A 39 -18.11 6.05 -1.61
C TYR A 39 -17.21 5.46 -2.70
N TRP A 40 -16.49 4.39 -2.38
CA TRP A 40 -15.57 3.72 -3.31
C TRP A 40 -16.26 2.77 -4.30
N GLY A 41 -17.60 2.67 -4.30
CA GLY A 41 -18.33 1.73 -5.14
C GLY A 41 -18.40 2.12 -6.62
N ASP A 42 -18.37 3.42 -6.93
CA ASP A 42 -18.36 3.91 -8.32
C ASP A 42 -16.95 3.87 -8.95
N ILE A 43 -15.93 3.59 -8.16
CA ILE A 43 -14.55 3.46 -8.62
C ILE A 43 -14.32 2.04 -9.14
N PRO A 44 -13.56 1.86 -10.24
CA PRO A 44 -13.19 0.54 -10.72
C PRO A 44 -12.59 -0.33 -9.60
N SER A 45 -13.11 -1.56 -9.44
CA SER A 45 -12.68 -2.48 -8.38
C SER A 45 -11.17 -2.74 -8.39
N ARG A 46 -10.53 -2.67 -9.56
CA ARG A 46 -9.07 -2.75 -9.69
C ARG A 46 -8.38 -1.65 -8.88
N VAL A 47 -8.85 -0.41 -8.99
CA VAL A 47 -8.26 0.76 -8.31
C VAL A 47 -8.53 0.69 -6.81
N CYS A 48 -9.76 0.36 -6.42
CA CYS A 48 -10.12 0.16 -5.02
C CYS A 48 -9.29 -0.98 -4.38
N GLY A 49 -9.12 -2.10 -5.10
CA GLY A 49 -8.31 -3.23 -4.67
C GLY A 49 -6.82 -2.90 -4.57
N THR A 50 -6.30 -2.09 -5.50
CA THR A 50 -4.91 -1.63 -5.45
C THR A 50 -4.65 -0.75 -4.23
N VAL A 51 -5.50 0.25 -3.96
CA VAL A 51 -5.34 1.16 -2.79
C VAL A 51 -5.62 0.41 -1.49
N GLY A 52 -6.73 -0.32 -1.41
CA GLY A 52 -7.15 -1.03 -0.22
C GLY A 52 -6.24 -2.21 0.12
N GLY A 53 -5.80 -2.95 -0.88
CA GLY A 53 -4.90 -4.10 -0.74
C GLY A 53 -3.49 -3.70 -0.34
N ALA A 54 -2.94 -2.62 -0.91
CA ALA A 54 -1.63 -2.09 -0.52
C ALA A 54 -1.60 -1.67 0.96
N ILE A 55 -2.57 -0.86 1.39
CA ILE A 55 -2.65 -0.41 2.78
C ILE A 55 -2.89 -1.59 3.74
N GLY A 56 -3.87 -2.45 3.42
CA GLY A 56 -4.18 -3.61 4.25
C GLY A 56 -3.02 -4.59 4.36
N GLY A 57 -2.32 -4.86 3.26
CA GLY A 57 -1.14 -5.73 3.23
C GLY A 57 0.01 -5.16 4.08
N ASN A 58 0.28 -3.86 3.97
CA ASN A 58 1.34 -3.21 4.75
C ASN A 58 1.02 -3.20 6.26
N MET A 59 -0.25 -3.04 6.63
CA MET A 59 -0.71 -3.13 8.02
C MET A 59 -0.49 -4.54 8.59
N VAL A 60 -0.87 -5.59 7.85
CA VAL A 60 -0.67 -6.98 8.29
C VAL A 60 0.82 -7.31 8.39
N LYS A 61 1.62 -6.90 7.40
CA LYS A 61 3.07 -7.08 7.42
C LYS A 61 3.70 -6.44 8.66
N SER A 62 3.36 -5.17 8.93
CA SER A 62 3.83 -4.44 10.12
C SER A 62 3.39 -5.11 11.42
N ALA A 63 2.17 -5.65 11.47
CA ALA A 63 1.67 -6.36 12.65
C ALA A 63 2.44 -7.66 12.92
N ILE A 64 2.75 -8.42 11.86
CA ILE A 64 3.56 -9.64 11.96
C ILE A 64 4.98 -9.30 12.41
N GLU A 65 5.62 -8.29 11.81
CA GLU A 65 6.96 -7.85 12.20
C GLU A 65 7.04 -7.44 13.68
N GLN A 66 6.03 -6.72 14.19
CA GLN A 66 5.94 -6.37 15.60
C GLN A 66 5.77 -7.62 16.47
N TYR A 67 4.93 -8.57 16.05
CA TYR A 67 4.72 -9.82 16.77
C TYR A 67 6.01 -10.64 16.87
N GLU A 68 6.74 -10.79 15.76
CA GLU A 68 8.04 -11.47 15.71
C GLU A 68 9.08 -10.80 16.62
N LYS A 69 9.18 -9.47 16.58
CA LYS A 69 10.08 -8.71 17.48
C LYS A 69 9.75 -8.97 18.94
N ASN A 70 8.47 -8.92 19.30
CA ASN A 70 8.01 -9.18 20.67
C ASN A 70 8.31 -10.61 21.13
N LEU A 71 8.25 -11.60 20.23
CA LEU A 71 8.63 -12.98 20.54
C LEU A 71 10.15 -13.10 20.78
N VAL A 72 10.96 -12.50 19.91
CA VAL A 72 12.43 -12.50 20.06
C VAL A 72 12.85 -11.81 21.36
N GLU A 73 12.23 -10.68 21.71
CA GLU A 73 12.48 -9.98 22.98
C GLU A 73 12.09 -10.82 24.20
N LYS A 74 10.97 -11.55 24.15
CA LYS A 74 10.58 -12.47 25.23
C LYS A 74 11.55 -13.63 25.40
N THR A 75 12.13 -14.16 24.33
CA THR A 75 13.11 -15.26 24.41
C THR A 75 14.50 -14.83 24.89
N LYS A 76 14.81 -13.52 24.88
CA LYS A 76 16.08 -12.99 25.38
C LYS A 76 16.08 -12.63 26.87
N LYS A 77 14.95 -12.82 27.55
CA LYS A 77 14.75 -12.52 28.97
C LYS A 77 14.65 -13.81 29.77
#